data_AF-A0A815P232-F1
#
_entry.id   AF-A0A815P232-F1
#
_cell.length_a   1.000
_cell.length_b   1.000
_cell.length_c   1.000
_cell.angle_alpha   90.00
_cell.angle_beta   90.00
_cell.angle_gamma   90.00
#
_symmetry.space_group_name_H-M   'P 1'
#
loop_
_entity.id
_entity.type
_entity.pdbx_description
1 polymer ?
#
loop_
_entity_poly.entity_id
_entity_poly.type
_entity_poly.pdbx_seq_one_letter_code
_entity_poly.pdbx_strand_id
1 'polypeptide(L)'
;MGCKYEEQKYPESIVKALSALSFSCVNSKNGCLDPIPYNALYDHERYCGFRLKNCSGRKKEMIEKEIKDHEAICGFVKLYCNICETYYQRQHGHDKLDCVLGRQEHAQNEFKKCKEEYRQLEAEMQNKRRH
;
A
#
# COMPACT_ATOMS: atom_id res chain seq x y z
N MET A 1 -7.07 24.64 17.05
CA MET A 1 -6.48 24.30 18.36
C MET A 1 -5.46 23.20 18.12
N GLY A 2 -4.16 23.51 18.22
CA GLY A 2 -3.09 22.52 18.08
C GLY A 2 -2.67 22.00 19.45
N CYS A 3 -2.68 20.67 19.65
CA CYS A 3 -2.07 20.07 20.82
C CYS A 3 -0.56 20.36 20.80
N LYS A 4 -0.07 21.11 21.78
CA LYS A 4 1.37 21.24 22.04
C LYS A 4 1.77 20.07 22.93
N TYR A 5 2.46 19.08 22.35
CA TYR A 5 3.15 18.07 23.14
C TYR A 5 4.45 18.70 23.66
N GLU A 6 4.63 18.74 24.97
CA GLU A 6 5.91 19.04 25.60
C GLU A 6 6.59 17.71 25.95
N GLU A 7 7.78 17.47 25.41
CA GLU A 7 8.59 16.31 25.78
C GLU A 7 9.10 16.47 27.21
N GLN A 8 8.58 15.64 28.12
CA GLN A 8 9.10 15.56 29.49
C GLN A 8 10.50 14.93 29.46
N LYS A 9 11.51 15.71 29.82
CA LYS A 9 12.90 15.22 29.93
C LYS A 9 13.07 14.47 31.25
N TYR A 10 13.24 13.14 31.17
CA TYR A 10 13.58 12.31 32.32
C TYR A 10 15.08 12.41 32.65
N PRO A 11 15.48 12.22 33.93
CA PRO A 11 16.88 12.13 34.31
C PRO A 11 17.65 11.05 33.51
N GLU A 12 18.89 11.34 33.11
CA GLU A 12 19.74 10.41 32.34
C GLU A 12 19.93 9.06 33.03
N SER A 13 19.92 9.02 34.37
CA SER A 13 20.01 7.80 35.15
C SER A 13 18.84 6.84 34.89
N ILE A 14 17.63 7.38 34.75
CA ILE A 14 16.43 6.59 34.43
C ILE A 14 16.50 6.08 32.98
N VAL A 15 16.92 6.95 32.05
CA VAL A 15 17.09 6.56 30.64
C VAL A 15 18.13 5.45 30.48
N LYS A 16 19.26 5.54 31.19
CA LYS A 16 20.30 4.49 31.21
C LYS A 16 19.79 3.18 31.82
N ALA A 17 19.08 3.26 32.95
CA ALA A 17 18.51 2.08 33.59
C ALA A 17 17.49 1.37 32.67
N LEU A 18 16.61 2.11 32.00
CA LEU A 18 15.64 1.55 31.05
C LEU A 18 16.32 0.97 29.81
N SER A 19 17.36 1.64 29.29
CA SER A 19 18.10 1.15 28.11
C SER A 19 18.89 -0.13 28.39
N ALA A 20 19.22 -0.41 29.66
CA ALA A 20 19.87 -1.66 30.06
C ALA A 20 18.89 -2.84 30.18
N LEU A 21 17.57 -2.59 30.17
CA LEU A 21 16.56 -3.64 30.15
C LEU A 21 16.41 -4.20 28.73
N SER A 22 16.38 -5.53 28.62
CA SER A 22 16.09 -6.24 27.38
C SER A 22 14.65 -6.77 27.41
N PHE A 23 13.93 -6.56 26.33
CA PHE A 23 12.54 -6.97 26.13
C PHE A 23 12.47 -8.02 25.04
N SER A 24 11.49 -8.92 25.17
CA SER A 24 11.10 -9.83 24.10
C SER A 24 10.19 -9.13 23.11
N CYS A 25 10.38 -9.40 21.81
CA CYS A 25 9.51 -8.89 20.77
C CYS A 25 8.08 -9.42 20.91
N VAL A 26 7.07 -8.58 20.65
CA VAL A 26 5.66 -9.01 20.53
C VAL A 26 5.45 -10.06 19.42
N ASN A 27 6.32 -10.06 18.39
CA ASN A 27 6.33 -11.04 17.31
C ASN A 27 7.16 -12.29 17.62
N SER A 28 7.52 -12.53 18.89
CA SER A 28 8.23 -13.75 19.32
C SER A 28 7.49 -15.03 18.96
N LYS A 29 6.15 -15.01 19.04
CA LYS A 29 5.29 -16.13 18.57
C LYS A 29 5.46 -16.46 17.08
N ASN A 30 5.95 -15.52 16.28
CA ASN A 30 6.21 -15.70 14.85
C ASN A 30 7.68 -16.02 14.58
N GLY A 31 8.54 -16.11 15.61
CA GLY A 31 9.94 -16.49 15.49
C GLY A 31 10.97 -15.37 15.72
N CYS A 32 10.55 -14.18 16.16
CA CYS A 32 11.51 -13.14 16.56
C CYS A 32 12.13 -13.46 17.92
N LEU A 33 13.41 -13.80 17.93
CA LEU A 33 14.16 -14.14 19.16
C LEU A 33 15.09 -13.03 19.62
N ASP A 34 15.07 -11.88 18.93
CA ASP A 34 15.97 -10.77 19.22
C ASP A 34 15.70 -10.20 20.63
N PRO A 35 16.73 -10.07 21.48
CA PRO A 35 16.66 -9.29 22.71
C PRO A 35 16.73 -7.80 22.35
N ILE A 36 15.70 -7.03 22.73
CA ILE A 36 15.56 -5.64 22.27
C ILE A 36 15.66 -4.67 23.45
N PRO A 37 16.59 -3.70 23.42
CA PRO A 37 16.66 -2.69 24.47
C PRO A 37 15.48 -1.72 24.38
N TYR A 38 15.07 -1.15 25.51
CA TYR A 38 13.88 -0.26 25.59
C TYR A 38 13.88 0.85 24.51
N ASN A 39 15.03 1.49 24.32
CA ASN A 39 15.19 2.60 23.38
C ASN A 39 15.05 2.19 21.90
N ALA A 40 15.21 0.91 21.56
CA ALA A 40 15.04 0.38 20.21
C ALA A 40 13.73 -0.39 20.02
N LEU A 41 12.95 -0.60 21.08
CA LEU A 41 11.75 -1.44 21.05
C LEU A 41 10.70 -0.93 20.06
N TYR A 42 10.42 0.38 20.09
CA TYR A 42 9.45 1.00 19.20
C TYR A 42 9.82 0.83 17.72
N ASP A 43 11.07 1.12 17.36
CA ASP A 43 11.54 0.97 15.98
C ASP A 43 11.59 -0.49 15.57
N HIS A 44 12.04 -1.39 16.45
CA HIS A 44 12.02 -2.81 16.19
C HIS A 44 10.60 -3.28 15.87
N GLU A 45 9.59 -2.98 16.69
CA GLU A 45 8.22 -3.44 16.43
C GLU A 45 7.67 -2.91 15.10
N ARG A 46 8.07 -1.69 14.71
CA ARG A 46 7.69 -1.09 13.43
C ARG A 46 8.39 -1.70 12.23
N TYR A 47 9.58 -2.29 12.38
CA TYR A 47 10.37 -2.84 11.27
C TYR A 47 10.70 -4.33 11.41
N CYS A 48 10.13 -4.99 12.41
CA CYS A 48 10.39 -6.40 12.70
C CYS A 48 9.95 -7.25 11.51
N GLY A 49 10.90 -7.95 10.87
CA GLY A 49 10.62 -8.83 9.73
C GLY A 49 9.71 -10.01 10.07
N PHE A 50 9.46 -10.27 11.36
CA PHE A 50 8.53 -11.29 11.85
C PHE A 50 7.11 -10.78 12.09
N ARG A 51 6.83 -9.48 11.83
CA ARG A 51 5.47 -8.97 11.89
C ARG A 51 4.61 -9.61 10.83
N LEU A 52 3.31 -9.71 11.12
CA LEU A 52 2.34 -10.21 10.17
C LEU A 52 1.90 -9.09 9.21
N LYS A 53 1.82 -9.42 7.93
CA LYS A 53 1.28 -8.56 6.88
C LYS A 53 0.36 -9.37 5.97
N ASN A 54 -0.61 -8.67 5.38
CA ASN A 54 -1.51 -9.26 4.40
C ASN A 54 -0.89 -9.19 3.00
N CYS A 55 -0.90 -10.31 2.29
CA CYS A 55 -0.63 -10.33 0.85
C CYS A 55 -1.59 -9.38 0.12
N SER A 56 -1.07 -8.57 -0.81
CA SER A 56 -1.83 -7.63 -1.63
C SER A 56 -2.92 -8.29 -2.50
N GLY A 57 -2.74 -9.57 -2.85
CA GLY A 57 -3.70 -10.35 -3.64
C GLY A 57 -4.74 -11.08 -2.81
N ARG A 58 -4.34 -12.15 -2.11
CA ARG A 58 -5.27 -13.05 -1.39
C ARG A 58 -5.74 -12.53 -0.03
N LYS A 59 -5.17 -11.42 0.46
CA LYS A 59 -5.34 -10.95 1.85
C LYS A 59 -5.03 -12.01 2.92
N LYS A 60 -4.19 -12.99 2.57
CA LYS A 60 -3.69 -13.98 3.52
C LYS A 60 -2.64 -13.31 4.40
N GLU A 61 -2.75 -13.51 5.70
CA GLU A 61 -1.79 -13.03 6.68
C GLU A 61 -0.53 -13.93 6.66
N MET A 62 0.64 -13.30 6.58
CA MET A 62 1.94 -13.96 6.41
C MET A 62 3.04 -13.15 7.10
N ILE A 63 4.18 -13.78 7.36
CA ILE A 63 5.34 -13.09 7.93
C ILE A 63 5.90 -12.10 6.89
N GLU A 64 6.20 -10.87 7.32
CA GLU A 64 6.66 -9.81 6.41
C GLU A 64 7.91 -10.22 5.61
N LYS A 65 8.91 -10.86 6.22
CA LYS A 65 10.12 -11.26 5.49
C LYS A 65 9.82 -12.24 4.34
N GLU A 66 8.75 -13.02 4.45
CA GLU A 66 8.33 -14.02 3.46
C GLU A 66 7.34 -13.47 2.43
N ILE A 67 6.78 -12.27 2.68
CA ILE A 67 5.72 -11.72 1.83
C ILE A 67 6.22 -11.43 0.41
N LYS A 68 7.48 -10.98 0.27
CA LYS A 68 8.07 -10.62 -1.03
C LYS A 68 8.19 -11.86 -1.91
N ASP A 69 8.68 -12.96 -1.35
CA ASP A 69 8.84 -14.23 -2.06
C ASP A 69 7.47 -14.82 -2.42
N HIS A 70 6.49 -14.69 -1.52
CA HIS A 70 5.11 -15.06 -1.82
C HIS A 70 4.54 -14.23 -2.98
N GLU A 71 4.64 -12.90 -2.93
CA GLU A 71 4.08 -11.99 -3.96
C GLU A 71 4.75 -12.16 -5.33
N ALA A 72 6.01 -12.62 -5.35
CA ALA A 72 6.72 -12.96 -6.58
C ALA A 72 6.06 -14.11 -7.36
N ILE A 73 5.33 -15.01 -6.69
CA ILE A 73 4.64 -16.16 -7.32
C ILE A 73 3.12 -16.15 -7.12
N CYS A 74 2.59 -15.21 -6.34
CA CYS A 74 1.17 -15.17 -6.02
C CYS A 74 0.34 -14.76 -7.24
N GLY A 75 -0.51 -15.69 -7.71
CA GLY A 75 -1.42 -15.48 -8.83
C GLY A 75 -2.46 -14.36 -8.63
N PHE A 76 -2.74 -13.96 -7.39
CA PHE A 76 -3.77 -12.98 -7.06
C PHE A 76 -3.25 -11.55 -6.97
N VAL A 77 -1.93 -11.36 -7.08
CA VAL A 77 -1.32 -10.03 -7.10
C VAL A 77 -1.79 -9.32 -8.38
N LYS A 78 -2.25 -8.08 -8.20
CA LYS A 78 -2.58 -7.18 -9.30
C LYS A 78 -1.30 -6.60 -9.89
N LEU A 79 -1.13 -6.75 -11.19
CA LEU A 79 -0.04 -6.19 -11.97
C LEU A 79 -0.59 -5.10 -12.87
N TYR A 80 0.24 -4.09 -13.16
CA TYR A 80 -0.10 -3.00 -14.07
C TYR A 80 0.59 -3.21 -15.41
N CYS A 81 -0.16 -3.10 -16.50
CA CYS A 81 0.40 -3.13 -17.85
C CYS A 81 0.62 -1.70 -18.36
N ASN A 82 1.87 -1.33 -18.63
CA ASN A 82 2.22 0.00 -19.16
C ASN A 82 1.79 0.21 -20.62
N ILE A 83 1.34 -0.85 -21.31
CA ILE A 83 0.98 -0.77 -22.73
C ILE A 83 -0.48 -0.38 -22.87
N CYS A 84 -1.38 -1.11 -22.20
CA CYS A 84 -2.82 -0.82 -22.22
C CYS A 84 -3.32 -0.02 -21.02
N GLU A 85 -2.43 0.31 -20.08
CA GLU A 85 -2.72 1.08 -18.87
C GLU A 85 -3.79 0.44 -17.97
N THR A 86 -3.93 -0.89 -18.02
CA THR A 86 -4.89 -1.63 -17.18
C THR A 86 -4.21 -2.51 -16.13
N TYR A 87 -4.97 -2.85 -15.10
CA TYR A 87 -4.56 -3.79 -14.06
C TYR A 87 -5.12 -5.19 -14.35
N TYR A 88 -4.32 -6.22 -14.12
CA TYR A 88 -4.72 -7.62 -14.28
C TYR A 88 -4.20 -8.47 -13.11
N GLN A 89 -4.83 -9.62 -12.83
CA GLN A 89 -4.28 -10.56 -11.86
C GLN A 89 -3.31 -11.51 -12.55
N ARG A 90 -2.16 -11.77 -11.92
CA ARG A 90 -1.11 -12.64 -12.48
C ARG A 90 -1.64 -13.99 -12.98
N GLN A 91 -2.57 -14.62 -12.27
CA GLN A 91 -3.13 -15.94 -12.62
C GLN A 91 -3.92 -15.95 -13.93
N HIS A 92 -4.47 -14.80 -14.35
CA HIS A 92 -5.20 -14.68 -15.60
C HIS A 92 -4.27 -14.42 -16.78
N GLY A 93 -2.99 -14.13 -16.53
CA GLY A 93 -2.07 -13.69 -17.56
C GLY A 93 -2.45 -12.31 -18.11
N HIS A 94 -1.63 -11.87 -19.06
CA HIS A 94 -1.89 -10.71 -19.89
C HIS A 94 -1.04 -10.85 -21.15
N ASP A 95 -1.61 -11.46 -22.17
CA ASP A 95 -0.91 -11.67 -23.43
C ASP A 95 -1.07 -10.47 -24.38
N LYS A 96 -0.56 -10.61 -25.61
CA LYS A 96 -0.66 -9.56 -26.64
C LYS A 96 -2.11 -9.25 -27.01
N LEU A 97 -2.98 -10.26 -27.07
CA LEU A 97 -4.37 -10.10 -27.43
C LEU A 97 -5.13 -9.38 -26.30
N ASP A 98 -4.94 -9.82 -25.05
CA ASP A 98 -5.49 -9.15 -23.87
C ASP A 98 -5.07 -7.68 -23.82
N CYS A 99 -3.81 -7.40 -24.17
CA CYS A 99 -3.28 -6.05 -24.21
C CYS A 99 -3.96 -5.17 -25.26
N VAL A 100 -4.15 -5.68 -26.48
CA VAL A 100 -4.82 -4.95 -27.55
C VAL A 100 -6.28 -4.70 -27.20
N LEU A 101 -6.98 -5.71 -26.65
CA LEU A 101 -8.37 -5.56 -26.20
C LEU A 101 -8.49 -4.52 -25.08
N GLY A 102 -7.57 -4.54 -24.11
CA GLY A 102 -7.53 -3.54 -23.04
C GLY A 102 -7.30 -2.11 -23.56
N ARG A 103 -6.43 -1.93 -24.57
CA ARG A 103 -6.25 -0.64 -25.25
C ARG A 103 -7.52 -0.16 -25.93
N GLN A 104 -8.19 -1.07 -26.64
CA GLN A 104 -9.43 -0.75 -27.33
C GLN A 104 -10.51 -0.32 -26.34
N GLU A 105 -10.66 -1.03 -25.23
CA GLU A 105 -11.60 -0.69 -24.17
C GLU A 105 -11.27 0.67 -23.53
N HIS A 106 -9.99 0.92 -23.21
CA HIS A 106 -9.56 2.19 -22.67
C HIS A 106 -9.88 3.36 -23.62
N ALA A 107 -9.55 3.22 -24.90
CA ALA A 107 -9.86 4.24 -25.92
C ALA A 107 -11.37 4.48 -26.07
N GLN A 108 -12.19 3.42 -25.98
CA GLN A 108 -13.66 3.56 -26.01
C GLN A 108 -14.20 4.31 -24.78
N ASN A 109 -13.63 4.07 -23.61
CA ASN A 109 -14.03 4.75 -22.38
C ASN A 109 -13.65 6.24 -22.41
N GLU A 110 -12.43 6.56 -22.86
CA GLU A 110 -12.00 7.95 -23.04
C GLU A 110 -12.86 8.68 -24.08
N PHE A 111 -13.20 8.02 -25.19
CA PHE A 111 -14.11 8.59 -26.18
C PHE A 111 -15.51 8.87 -25.62
N LYS A 112 -16.07 7.95 -24.82
CA LYS A 112 -17.37 8.14 -24.15
C LYS A 112 -17.32 9.35 -23.20
N LYS A 113 -16.27 9.46 -22.40
CA LYS A 113 -16.07 10.56 -21.46
C LYS A 113 -15.98 11.90 -22.19
N CYS A 114 -15.14 11.99 -23.23
CA CYS A 114 -15.02 13.19 -24.05
C CYS A 114 -16.36 13.60 -24.70
N LYS A 115 -17.14 12.63 -25.19
CA LYS A 115 -18.47 12.89 -25.77
C LYS A 115 -19.45 13.47 -24.74
N GLU A 116 -19.37 13.03 -23.49
CA GLU A 116 -20.22 13.53 -22.41
C GLU A 116 -19.81 14.94 -21.97
N GLU A 117 -18.51 15.20 -21.84
CA GLU A 117 -17.96 16.54 -21.59
C GLU A 117 -18.36 17.54 -22.69
N TYR A 118 -18.28 17.13 -23.96
CA TYR A 118 -18.71 17.96 -25.08
C TYR A 118 -20.20 18.33 -25.01
N ARG A 119 -21.07 17.37 -24.68
CA ARG A 119 -22.52 17.63 -24.51
C ARG A 119 -22.80 18.61 -23.37
N GLN A 120 -22.06 18.50 -22.27
CA GLN A 120 -22.19 19.43 -21.14
C GLN A 120 -21.82 20.85 -21.56
N LEU A 121 -20.70 21.01 -22.27
CA LEU A 121 -20.26 22.31 -22.80
C LEU A 121 -21.25 22.91 -23.80
N GLU A 122 -21.84 22.11 -24.69
CA GLU A 122 -22.89 22.57 -25.60
C GLU A 122 -24.12 23.11 -24.86
N ALA A 123 -24.57 22.39 -23.82
CA ALA A 123 -25.70 22.81 -22.99
C ALA A 123 -25.40 24.13 -22.24
N GLU A 124 -24.19 24.27 -21.69
CA GLU A 124 -23.75 25.50 -21.04
C GLU A 124 -23.70 26.69 -22.00
N MET A 125 -23.17 26.49 -23.22
CA MET A 125 -23.14 27.53 -24.24
C MET A 125 -24.54 27.96 -24.67
N GLN A 126 -25.48 27.01 -24.80
CA GLN A 126 -26.88 27.34 -25.13
C GLN A 126 -27.57 28.12 -24.02
N ASN A 127 -27.34 27.78 -22.75
CA ASN A 127 -27.88 28.50 -21.61
C ASN A 127 -27.32 29.93 -21.51
N LYS A 128 -26.01 30.11 -21.76
CA LYS A 128 -25.37 31.43 -21.79
C LYS A 128 -25.88 32.35 -22.91
N ARG A 129 -26.40 31.80 -24.01
CA ARG A 129 -26.99 32.58 -25.12
C ARG A 129 -28.44 33.02 -24.86
N ARG A 130 -29.10 32.47 -23.82
CA ARG A 130 -30.50 32.78 -23.47
C ARG A 130 -30.64 33.84 -22.37
N HIS A 131 -29.53 34.28 -21.78
CA HIS A 131 -29.44 35.34 -20.79
C HIS A 131 -28.68 36.54 -21.37
#